data_AF-A0A2V7WY32-F1
#
_entry.id   AF-A0A2V7WY32-F1
#
_cell.length_a   1.000
_cell.length_b   1.000
_cell.length_c   1.000
_cell.angle_alpha   90.00
_cell.angle_beta   90.00
_cell.angle_gamma   90.00
#
_symmetry.space_group_name_H-M   'P 1'
#
loop_
_entity.id
_entity.type
_entity.pdbx_description
1 polymer ?
#
loop_
_entity_poly.entity_id
_entity_poly.type
_entity_poly.pdbx_seq_one_letter_code
_entity_poly.pdbx_strand_id
1 'polypeptide(L)'
;MVAAVLGVATYFALLRIAEAKCDAAVGGEVVPLDAQHPAELEAFEHLRSRIAAMGDAALSDRLEDLRQKQEIWVAPRLGPERWAVFVEALSLVKRIYIRREALLDPVAHLYRTPRPDIPRPYQEAHAWIGLAGALRHELAHHDGLRDEAPAYDAELAWYETVRHSPRLDEMPDEQRRAWEWGLASAVLSARKARAAAVGS
;
A
#
# COMPACT_ATOMS: atom_id res chain seq x y z
N MET A 1 -19.09 36.21 -17.86
CA MET A 1 -18.63 36.13 -16.45
C MET A 1 -19.45 35.11 -15.66
N VAL A 2 -20.78 35.19 -15.64
CA VAL A 2 -21.65 34.21 -14.94
C VAL A 2 -21.44 32.75 -15.38
N ALA A 3 -21.34 32.50 -16.69
CA ALA A 3 -21.10 31.14 -17.20
C ALA A 3 -19.75 30.53 -16.74
N ALA A 4 -18.70 31.34 -16.60
CA ALA A 4 -17.40 30.89 -16.11
C ALA A 4 -17.46 30.56 -14.60
N VAL A 5 -18.15 31.39 -13.82
CA VAL A 5 -18.37 31.15 -12.39
C VAL A 5 -19.18 29.87 -12.17
N LEU A 6 -20.24 29.64 -12.97
CA LEU A 6 -21.03 28.42 -12.92
C LEU A 6 -20.18 27.19 -13.28
N GLY A 7 -19.38 27.26 -14.35
CA GLY A 7 -18.49 26.17 -14.74
C GLY A 7 -17.49 25.78 -13.64
N VAL A 8 -16.86 26.77 -12.99
CA VAL A 8 -15.93 26.55 -11.87
C VAL A 8 -16.65 25.95 -10.66
N ALA A 9 -17.83 26.47 -10.30
CA ALA A 9 -18.63 25.95 -9.19
C ALA A 9 -19.04 24.49 -9.43
N THR A 10 -19.47 24.16 -10.66
CA THR A 10 -19.81 22.78 -11.04
C THR A 10 -18.61 21.85 -10.96
N TYR A 11 -17.44 22.28 -11.44
CA TYR A 11 -16.22 21.48 -11.33
C TYR A 11 -15.88 21.16 -9.86
N PHE A 12 -15.88 22.16 -8.98
CA PHE A 12 -15.61 21.93 -7.56
C PHE A 12 -16.69 21.06 -6.90
N ALA A 13 -17.96 21.21 -7.26
CA ALA A 13 -19.02 20.33 -6.76
C ALA A 13 -18.78 18.87 -7.18
N LEU A 14 -18.43 18.62 -8.44
CA LEU A 14 -18.10 17.28 -8.93
C LEU A 14 -16.86 16.70 -8.27
N LEU A 15 -15.83 17.52 -8.04
CA LEU A 15 -14.62 17.12 -7.32
C LEU A 15 -14.97 16.67 -5.90
N ARG A 16 -15.77 17.45 -5.16
CA ARG A 16 -16.21 17.07 -3.79
C ARG A 16 -17.04 15.78 -3.78
N ILE A 17 -17.87 15.58 -4.78
CA ILE A 17 -18.63 14.32 -4.94
C ILE A 17 -17.68 13.14 -5.21
N ALA A 18 -16.66 13.33 -6.05
CA ALA A 18 -15.66 12.30 -6.33
C ALA A 18 -14.85 11.95 -5.08
N GLU A 19 -14.37 12.93 -4.32
CA GLU A 19 -13.68 12.73 -3.03
C GLU A 19 -14.56 11.92 -2.07
N ALA A 20 -15.81 12.34 -1.86
CA ALA A 20 -16.73 11.65 -0.96
C ALA A 20 -17.04 10.22 -1.41
N LYS A 21 -17.10 9.95 -2.73
CA LYS A 21 -17.27 8.61 -3.28
C LYS A 21 -16.06 7.70 -3.00
N CYS A 22 -14.84 8.22 -3.17
CA CYS A 22 -13.63 7.47 -2.84
C CYS A 22 -13.59 7.12 -1.34
N ASP A 23 -13.87 8.11 -0.47
CA ASP A 23 -13.83 7.90 0.98
C ASP A 23 -14.91 6.92 1.44
N ALA A 24 -16.12 7.01 0.87
CA ALA A 24 -17.20 6.07 1.19
C ALA A 24 -16.88 4.63 0.77
N ALA A 25 -16.13 4.43 -0.33
CA ALA A 25 -15.75 3.10 -0.81
C ALA A 25 -14.87 2.33 0.19
N VAL A 26 -14.18 3.03 1.09
CA VAL A 26 -13.29 2.45 2.11
C VAL A 26 -13.87 2.56 3.53
N GLY A 27 -15.16 2.84 3.64
CA GLY A 27 -15.90 2.89 4.92
C GLY A 27 -15.94 4.27 5.59
N GLY A 28 -15.39 5.31 4.97
CA GLY A 28 -15.34 6.68 5.51
C GLY A 28 -14.30 6.86 6.62
N GLU A 29 -14.33 8.03 7.27
CA GLU A 29 -13.39 8.42 8.36
C GLU A 29 -11.91 8.29 7.96
N VAL A 30 -11.63 8.56 6.69
CA VAL A 30 -10.26 8.54 6.18
C VAL A 30 -9.48 9.72 6.73
N VAL A 31 -8.18 9.53 6.91
CA VAL A 31 -7.28 10.59 7.38
C VAL A 31 -6.14 10.81 6.39
N PRO A 32 -5.79 12.07 6.08
CA PRO A 32 -4.63 12.38 5.26
C PRO A 32 -3.33 12.03 6.01
N LEU A 33 -2.29 11.69 5.26
CA LEU A 33 -0.94 11.49 5.78
C LEU A 33 -0.19 12.82 5.87
N ASP A 34 -0.49 13.59 6.91
CA ASP A 34 0.06 14.93 7.14
C ASP A 34 0.37 15.22 8.62
N ALA A 35 0.87 16.43 8.89
CA ALA A 35 1.29 16.85 10.22
C ALA A 35 0.14 16.92 11.25
N GLN A 36 -1.13 16.85 10.83
CA GLN A 36 -2.27 16.78 11.75
C GLN A 36 -2.47 15.36 12.31
N HIS A 37 -1.90 14.35 11.65
CA HIS A 37 -1.98 12.93 12.01
C HIS A 37 -0.56 12.35 12.18
N PRO A 38 0.18 12.78 13.22
CA PRO A 38 1.61 12.51 13.34
C PRO A 38 1.92 11.01 13.45
N ALA A 39 1.08 10.22 14.13
CA ALA A 39 1.30 8.78 14.26
C ALA A 39 1.25 8.07 12.90
N GLU A 40 0.28 8.41 12.06
CA GLU A 40 0.13 7.86 10.72
C GLU A 40 1.25 8.35 9.79
N LEU A 41 1.63 9.63 9.88
CA LEU A 41 2.75 10.19 9.12
C LEU A 41 4.07 9.52 9.47
N GLU A 42 4.40 9.39 10.76
CA GLU A 42 5.62 8.72 11.23
C GLU A 42 5.67 7.25 10.80
N ALA A 43 4.54 6.53 10.89
CA ALA A 43 4.46 5.15 10.42
C ALA A 43 4.66 5.04 8.91
N PHE A 44 4.14 5.99 8.13
CA PHE A 44 4.36 6.06 6.70
C PHE A 44 5.81 6.38 6.33
N GLU A 45 6.46 7.30 7.04
CA GLU A 45 7.88 7.59 6.89
C GLU A 45 8.74 6.36 7.25
N HIS A 46 8.37 5.64 8.31
CA HIS A 46 9.02 4.38 8.66
C HIS A 46 8.87 3.35 7.55
N LEU A 47 7.66 3.14 7.02
CA LEU A 47 7.41 2.25 5.88
C LEU A 47 8.25 2.63 4.67
N ARG A 48 8.30 3.91 4.31
CA ARG A 48 9.11 4.42 3.21
C ARG A 48 10.60 4.15 3.41
N SER A 49 11.11 4.36 4.62
CA SER A 49 12.50 4.05 4.97
C SER A 49 12.79 2.55 4.83
N ARG A 50 11.83 1.69 5.22
CA ARG A 50 11.90 0.24 5.06
C ARG A 50 11.90 -0.17 3.60
N ILE A 51 11.04 0.43 2.76
CA ILE A 51 10.97 0.19 1.31
C ILE A 51 12.30 0.55 0.62
N ALA A 52 12.82 1.75 0.88
CA ALA A 52 14.13 2.16 0.38
C ALA A 52 15.22 1.21 0.88
N ALA A 53 15.12 0.81 2.15
CA ALA A 53 15.98 -0.21 2.71
C ALA A 53 15.86 -1.56 2.00
N MET A 54 14.74 -1.95 1.41
CA MET A 54 14.65 -3.22 0.65
C MET A 54 15.45 -3.18 -0.67
N GLY A 55 15.93 -2.00 -1.07
CA GLY A 55 16.61 -1.76 -2.35
C GLY A 55 15.75 -1.02 -3.37
N ASP A 56 14.57 -0.51 -2.98
CA ASP A 56 13.68 0.24 -3.89
C ASP A 56 13.43 1.66 -3.41
N ALA A 57 14.45 2.50 -3.54
CA ALA A 57 14.32 3.94 -3.26
C ALA A 57 13.30 4.60 -4.20
N ALA A 58 13.16 4.12 -5.43
CA ALA A 58 12.24 4.69 -6.41
C ALA A 58 10.76 4.51 -6.00
N LEU A 59 10.38 3.34 -5.48
CA LEU A 59 9.06 3.13 -4.89
C LEU A 59 8.86 4.04 -3.66
N SER A 60 9.87 4.15 -2.80
CA SER A 60 9.81 5.04 -1.63
C SER A 60 9.55 6.50 -2.03
N ASP A 61 10.24 7.01 -3.04
CA ASP A 61 10.08 8.38 -3.54
C ASP A 61 8.74 8.56 -4.25
N ARG A 62 8.29 7.56 -4.99
CA ARG A 62 6.98 7.59 -5.65
C ARG A 62 5.84 7.69 -4.63
N LEU A 63 5.91 6.96 -3.52
CA LEU A 63 4.92 7.03 -2.45
C LEU A 63 4.91 8.41 -1.79
N GLU A 64 6.06 9.08 -1.66
CA GLU A 64 6.12 10.47 -1.17
C GLU A 64 5.46 11.46 -2.10
N ASP A 65 5.73 11.35 -3.40
CA ASP A 65 5.12 12.21 -4.41
C ASP A 65 3.59 12.11 -4.35
N LEU A 66 3.06 10.89 -4.24
CA LEU A 66 1.63 10.67 -4.06
C LEU A 66 1.11 11.23 -2.72
N ARG A 67 1.86 11.10 -1.62
CA ARG A 67 1.50 11.72 -0.33
C ARG A 67 1.41 13.24 -0.45
N GLN A 68 2.40 13.89 -1.06
CA GLN A 68 2.45 15.34 -1.26
C GLN A 68 1.29 15.83 -2.15
N LYS A 69 0.86 15.01 -3.11
CA LYS A 69 -0.32 15.26 -3.96
C LYS A 69 -1.65 14.95 -3.28
N GLN A 70 -1.65 14.49 -2.03
CA GLN A 70 -2.85 14.02 -1.31
C GLN A 70 -3.55 12.87 -2.03
N GLU A 71 -2.78 11.95 -2.59
CA GLU A 71 -3.24 10.75 -3.29
C GLU A 71 -2.99 9.47 -2.46
N ILE A 72 -2.35 9.58 -1.29
CA ILE A 72 -2.27 8.49 -0.29
C ILE A 72 -2.92 8.93 1.02
N TRP A 73 -3.86 8.11 1.48
CA TRP A 73 -4.65 8.34 2.69
C TRP A 73 -4.66 7.08 3.56
N VAL A 74 -5.04 7.24 4.82
CA VAL A 74 -5.28 6.12 5.72
C VAL A 74 -6.78 5.89 5.83
N ALA A 75 -7.21 4.63 5.73
CA ALA A 75 -8.59 4.20 5.90
C ALA A 75 -8.72 3.30 7.14
N PRO A 76 -9.20 3.84 8.28
CA PRO A 76 -9.36 3.06 9.51
C PRO A 76 -10.38 1.92 9.39
N ARG A 77 -11.39 2.09 8.54
CA ARG A 77 -12.50 1.16 8.36
C ARG A 77 -12.33 0.22 7.16
N LEU A 78 -11.16 0.23 6.52
CA LEU A 78 -10.84 -0.71 5.46
C LEU A 78 -10.89 -2.16 6.00
N GLY A 79 -11.47 -3.06 5.20
CA GLY A 79 -11.72 -4.45 5.55
C GLY A 79 -10.48 -5.17 6.12
N PRO A 80 -10.65 -6.07 7.10
CA PRO A 80 -9.53 -6.63 7.86
C PRO A 80 -8.63 -7.59 7.07
N GLU A 81 -9.00 -7.92 5.84
CA GLU A 81 -8.24 -8.70 4.86
C GLU A 81 -7.35 -7.85 3.94
N ARG A 82 -7.51 -6.52 3.92
CA ARG A 82 -6.80 -5.63 3.00
C ARG A 82 -5.68 -4.86 3.69
N TRP A 83 -4.52 -4.83 3.04
CA TRP A 83 -3.42 -3.95 3.40
C TRP A 83 -3.67 -2.52 2.94
N ALA A 84 -4.07 -2.38 1.67
CA ALA A 84 -4.39 -1.12 1.01
C ALA A 84 -5.45 -1.36 -0.08
N VAL A 85 -5.91 -0.28 -0.73
CA VAL A 85 -6.76 -0.33 -1.92
C VAL A 85 -6.63 0.95 -2.74
N PHE A 86 -6.55 0.83 -4.06
CA PHE A 86 -6.71 1.92 -5.01
C PHE A 86 -8.19 2.17 -5.32
N VAL A 87 -8.59 3.45 -5.31
CA VAL A 87 -9.95 3.87 -5.66
C VAL A 87 -9.90 5.08 -6.59
N GLU A 88 -10.60 4.98 -7.72
CA GLU A 88 -10.85 6.08 -8.64
C GLU A 88 -12.34 6.44 -8.66
N ALA A 89 -12.67 7.73 -8.59
CA ALA A 89 -14.03 8.22 -8.73
C ALA A 89 -14.14 9.30 -9.80
N LEU A 90 -15.09 9.10 -10.73
CA LEU A 90 -15.45 10.04 -11.80
C LEU A 90 -14.27 10.46 -12.70
N SER A 91 -13.16 9.73 -12.68
CA SER A 91 -11.88 10.11 -13.30
C SER A 91 -11.36 11.50 -12.88
N LEU A 92 -11.79 11.98 -11.72
CA LEU A 92 -11.38 13.24 -11.12
C LEU A 92 -10.47 13.03 -9.91
N VAL A 93 -10.72 11.97 -9.14
CA VAL A 93 -9.97 11.65 -7.92
C VAL A 93 -9.47 10.22 -8.00
N LYS A 94 -8.19 10.06 -7.67
CA LYS A 94 -7.47 8.78 -7.62
C LYS A 94 -6.72 8.73 -6.30
N ARG A 95 -6.94 7.70 -5.49
CA ARG A 95 -6.32 7.58 -4.16
C ARG A 95 -5.95 6.14 -3.86
N ILE A 96 -4.83 5.97 -3.18
CA ILE A 96 -4.46 4.74 -2.49
C ILE A 96 -4.79 4.92 -1.01
N TYR A 97 -5.59 4.02 -0.46
CA TYR A 97 -5.95 4.00 0.95
C TYR A 97 -5.23 2.86 1.65
N ILE A 98 -4.44 3.18 2.69
CA ILE A 98 -3.75 2.20 3.52
C ILE A 98 -4.62 1.89 4.73
N ARG A 99 -4.82 0.62 5.08
CA ARG A 99 -5.51 0.26 6.33
C ARG A 99 -4.70 0.77 7.51
N ARG A 100 -5.35 1.49 8.44
CA ARG A 100 -4.66 2.08 9.61
C ARG A 100 -3.88 1.06 10.44
N GLU A 101 -4.49 -0.08 10.75
CA GLU A 101 -3.83 -1.15 11.51
C GLU A 101 -2.63 -1.72 10.74
N ALA A 102 -2.76 -1.91 9.43
CA ALA A 102 -1.66 -2.38 8.59
C ALA A 102 -0.48 -1.41 8.57
N LEU A 103 -0.75 -0.10 8.58
CA LEU A 103 0.29 0.92 8.62
C LEU A 103 0.99 1.00 9.99
N LEU A 104 0.22 0.97 11.08
CA LEU A 104 0.74 1.17 12.44
C LEU A 104 1.36 -0.10 13.05
N ASP A 105 0.79 -1.27 12.79
CA ASP A 105 1.33 -2.57 13.22
C ASP A 105 1.07 -3.64 12.13
N PRO A 106 1.92 -3.69 11.08
CA PRO A 106 1.84 -4.70 10.03
C PRO A 106 1.78 -6.13 10.57
N VAL A 107 2.45 -6.40 11.70
CA VAL A 107 2.51 -7.75 12.27
C VAL A 107 1.20 -8.11 12.93
N ALA A 108 0.56 -7.21 13.69
CA ALA A 108 -0.77 -7.45 14.23
C ALA A 108 -1.83 -7.59 13.13
N HIS A 109 -1.70 -6.81 12.05
CA HIS A 109 -2.56 -6.94 10.88
C HIS A 109 -2.51 -8.36 10.28
N LEU A 110 -1.30 -8.87 10.03
CA LEU A 110 -1.11 -10.15 9.36
C LEU A 110 -1.28 -11.35 10.29
N TYR A 111 -0.80 -11.24 11.52
CA TYR A 111 -0.79 -12.29 12.52
C TYR A 111 -1.76 -11.95 13.65
N ARG A 112 -3.04 -12.28 13.42
CA ARG A 112 -4.10 -12.17 14.43
C ARG A 112 -3.82 -13.06 15.64
N THR A 113 -4.41 -12.72 16.77
CA THR A 113 -4.28 -13.48 18.02
C THR A 113 -5.22 -14.70 18.01
N PRO A 114 -4.75 -15.90 18.41
CA PRO A 114 -3.39 -16.22 18.85
C PRO A 114 -2.41 -16.27 17.68
N ARG A 115 -1.22 -15.66 17.88
CA ARG A 115 -0.17 -15.65 16.86
C ARG A 115 0.39 -17.06 16.66
N PRO A 116 0.75 -17.44 15.41
CA PRO A 116 1.41 -18.71 15.15
C PRO A 116 2.80 -18.74 15.80
N ASP A 117 3.28 -19.94 16.09
CA ASP A 117 4.63 -20.19 16.63
C ASP A 117 5.70 -19.99 15.55
N ILE A 118 5.93 -18.72 15.20
CA ILE A 118 6.92 -18.26 14.23
C ILE A 118 7.78 -17.22 14.95
N PRO A 119 9.13 -17.27 14.86
CA PRO A 119 9.97 -16.27 15.51
C PRO A 119 9.63 -14.84 15.07
N ARG A 120 9.69 -13.89 16.00
CA ARG A 120 9.29 -12.50 15.77
C ARG A 120 9.99 -11.85 14.56
N PRO A 121 11.32 -12.02 14.33
CA PRO A 121 11.98 -11.43 13.17
C PRO A 121 11.40 -11.87 11.82
N TYR A 122 10.90 -13.11 11.75
CA TYR A 122 10.31 -13.69 10.55
C TYR A 122 8.90 -13.13 10.30
N GLN A 123 8.11 -12.98 11.37
CA GLN A 123 6.81 -12.32 11.29
C GLN A 123 6.95 -10.86 10.82
N GLU A 124 7.92 -10.14 11.37
CA GLU A 124 8.21 -8.75 11.00
C GLU A 124 8.65 -8.63 9.54
N ALA A 125 9.58 -9.49 9.09
CA ALA A 125 10.01 -9.51 7.70
C ALA A 125 8.84 -9.75 6.75
N HIS A 126 8.02 -10.77 7.00
CA HIS A 126 6.85 -11.07 6.16
C HIS A 126 5.84 -9.92 6.13
N ALA A 127 5.54 -9.33 7.29
CA ALA A 127 4.54 -8.28 7.38
C ALA A 127 4.98 -7.00 6.66
N TRP A 128 6.23 -6.57 6.83
CA TRP A 128 6.73 -5.37 6.15
C TRP A 128 6.89 -5.57 4.64
N ILE A 129 7.40 -6.74 4.21
CA ILE A 129 7.52 -7.07 2.79
C ILE A 129 6.12 -7.18 2.15
N GLY A 130 5.16 -7.79 2.83
CA GLY A 130 3.78 -7.91 2.37
C GLY A 130 3.08 -6.56 2.21
N LEU A 131 3.21 -5.64 3.19
CA LEU A 131 2.68 -4.29 3.07
C LEU A 131 3.31 -3.52 1.90
N ALA A 132 4.64 -3.61 1.73
CA ALA A 132 5.33 -2.95 0.62
C ALA A 132 4.89 -3.50 -0.75
N GLY A 133 4.72 -4.82 -0.86
CA GLY A 133 4.18 -5.46 -2.06
C GLY A 133 2.74 -5.06 -2.36
N ALA A 134 1.88 -4.99 -1.35
CA ALA A 134 0.52 -4.50 -1.52
C ALA A 134 0.49 -3.04 -2.02
N LEU A 135 1.35 -2.16 -1.51
CA LEU A 135 1.46 -0.79 -2.04
C LEU A 135 1.97 -0.75 -3.47
N ARG A 136 2.88 -1.66 -3.83
CA ARG A 136 3.34 -1.80 -5.22
C ARG A 136 2.21 -2.24 -6.15
N HIS A 137 1.37 -3.16 -5.69
CA HIS A 137 0.16 -3.60 -6.39
C HIS A 137 -0.81 -2.42 -6.61
N GLU A 138 -1.16 -1.69 -5.54
CA GLU A 138 -2.09 -0.55 -5.66
C GLU A 138 -1.51 0.59 -6.51
N LEU A 139 -0.19 0.78 -6.50
CA LEU A 139 0.49 1.74 -7.38
C LEU A 139 0.33 1.35 -8.86
N ALA A 140 0.36 0.05 -9.18
CA ALA A 140 0.14 -0.40 -10.55
C ALA A 140 -1.29 -0.07 -11.04
N HIS A 141 -2.28 -0.17 -10.16
CA HIS A 141 -3.64 0.30 -10.44
C HIS A 141 -3.71 1.82 -10.61
N HIS A 142 -3.07 2.55 -9.70
CA HIS A 142 -2.95 4.01 -9.78
C HIS A 142 -2.37 4.48 -11.12
N ASP A 143 -1.34 3.79 -11.61
CA ASP A 143 -0.65 4.08 -12.87
C ASP A 143 -1.41 3.55 -14.11
N GLY A 144 -2.57 2.91 -13.92
CA GLY A 144 -3.55 2.66 -14.98
C GLY A 144 -3.83 1.19 -15.32
N LEU A 145 -3.25 0.22 -14.60
CA LEU A 145 -3.67 -1.17 -14.74
C LEU A 145 -5.08 -1.34 -14.18
N ARG A 146 -5.99 -1.91 -14.95
CA ARG A 146 -7.39 -2.12 -14.52
C ARG A 146 -7.63 -3.52 -13.98
N ASP A 147 -6.87 -4.49 -14.49
CA ASP A 147 -7.05 -5.89 -14.16
C ASP A 147 -6.16 -6.27 -12.97
N GLU A 148 -6.70 -7.08 -12.07
CA GLU A 148 -6.01 -7.56 -10.86
C GLU A 148 -4.78 -8.42 -11.17
N ALA A 149 -4.88 -9.34 -12.14
CA ALA A 149 -3.79 -10.27 -12.43
C ALA A 149 -2.50 -9.56 -12.93
N PRO A 150 -2.56 -8.58 -13.85
CA PRO A 150 -1.40 -7.75 -14.19
C PRO A 150 -0.84 -6.92 -13.03
N ALA A 151 -1.68 -6.43 -12.10
CA ALA A 151 -1.20 -5.73 -10.91
C ALA A 151 -0.41 -6.67 -9.98
N TYR A 152 -0.88 -7.90 -9.78
CA TYR A 152 -0.11 -8.94 -9.09
C TYR A 152 1.16 -9.35 -9.85
N ASP A 153 1.17 -9.35 -11.18
CA ASP A 153 2.38 -9.60 -11.97
C ASP A 153 3.44 -8.50 -11.72
N ALA A 154 3.02 -7.24 -11.58
CA ALA A 154 3.91 -6.14 -11.22
C ALA A 154 4.47 -6.26 -9.79
N GLU A 155 3.62 -6.67 -8.83
CA GLU A 155 4.04 -6.98 -7.45
C GLU A 155 5.05 -8.14 -7.42
N LEU A 156 4.79 -9.23 -8.14
CA LEU A 156 5.67 -10.40 -8.20
C LEU A 156 7.02 -10.07 -8.83
N ALA A 157 7.03 -9.28 -9.91
CA ALA A 157 8.28 -8.81 -10.52
C ALA A 157 9.09 -7.93 -9.56
N TRP A 158 8.43 -7.13 -8.72
CA TRP A 158 9.08 -6.35 -7.68
C TRP A 158 9.73 -7.24 -6.62
N TYR A 159 9.05 -8.28 -6.13
CA TYR A 159 9.66 -9.22 -5.18
C TYR A 159 10.92 -9.90 -5.73
N GLU A 160 10.95 -10.23 -7.02
CA GLU A 160 12.16 -10.77 -7.66
C GLU A 160 13.30 -9.73 -7.68
N THR A 161 12.99 -8.45 -7.87
CA THR A 161 14.00 -7.37 -7.77
C THR A 161 14.53 -7.27 -6.34
N VAL A 162 13.65 -7.30 -5.34
CA VAL A 162 14.02 -7.27 -3.91
C VAL A 162 14.85 -8.50 -3.51
N ARG A 163 14.56 -9.67 -4.08
CA ARG A 163 15.35 -10.90 -3.86
C ARG A 163 16.80 -10.75 -4.30
N HIS A 164 17.07 -9.93 -5.30
CA HIS A 164 18.39 -9.70 -5.87
C HIS A 164 19.02 -8.37 -5.42
N SER A 165 18.46 -7.76 -4.37
CA SER A 165 18.99 -6.53 -3.78
C SER A 165 20.37 -6.77 -3.15
N PRO A 166 21.41 -5.97 -3.49
CA PRO A 166 22.76 -6.10 -2.91
C PRO A 166 22.79 -6.03 -1.38
N ARG A 167 21.77 -5.42 -0.77
CA ARG A 167 21.66 -5.33 0.69
C ARG A 167 21.65 -6.70 1.37
N LEU A 168 21.15 -7.74 0.71
CA LEU A 168 21.09 -9.08 1.29
C LEU A 168 22.48 -9.63 1.63
N ASP A 169 23.49 -9.25 0.86
CA ASP A 169 24.87 -9.69 1.08
C ASP A 169 25.51 -9.03 2.30
N GLU A 170 24.98 -7.88 2.73
CA GLU A 170 25.46 -7.10 3.87
C GLU A 170 24.73 -7.46 5.19
N MET A 171 23.64 -8.23 5.12
CA MET A 171 22.86 -8.59 6.31
C MET A 171 23.52 -9.70 7.13
N PRO A 172 23.45 -9.65 8.48
CA PRO A 172 23.77 -10.79 9.33
C PRO A 172 22.93 -12.02 8.98
N ASP A 173 23.51 -13.22 9.09
CA ASP A 173 22.88 -14.48 8.66
C ASP A 173 21.46 -14.70 9.20
N GLU A 174 21.22 -14.39 10.48
CA GLU A 174 19.90 -14.55 11.09
C GLU A 174 18.87 -13.58 10.48
N GLN A 175 19.26 -12.32 10.27
CA GLN A 175 18.41 -11.31 9.65
C GLN A 175 18.11 -11.65 8.19
N ARG A 176 19.12 -12.12 7.45
CA ARG A 176 18.98 -12.59 6.07
C ARG A 176 17.99 -13.75 5.97
N ARG A 177 18.09 -14.75 6.85
CA ARG A 177 17.14 -15.89 6.86
C ARG A 177 15.71 -15.44 7.14
N ALA A 178 15.51 -14.53 8.09
CA ALA A 178 14.19 -13.97 8.38
C ALA A 178 13.63 -13.22 7.16
N TRP A 179 14.49 -12.43 6.49
CA TRP A 179 14.15 -11.72 5.26
C TRP A 179 13.73 -12.65 4.13
N GLU A 180 14.58 -13.62 3.78
CA GLU A 180 14.33 -14.59 2.72
C GLU A 180 13.03 -15.35 2.95
N TRP A 181 12.77 -15.74 4.20
CA TRP A 181 11.52 -16.38 4.59
C TRP A 181 10.32 -15.45 4.43
N GLY A 182 10.44 -14.19 4.86
CA GLY A 182 9.40 -13.18 4.72
C GLY A 182 9.05 -12.92 3.25
N LEU A 183 10.07 -12.81 2.41
CA LEU A 183 9.93 -12.64 0.97
C LEU A 183 9.28 -13.86 0.31
N ALA A 184 9.71 -15.07 0.64
CA ALA A 184 9.10 -16.29 0.11
C ALA A 184 7.62 -16.41 0.51
N SER A 185 7.27 -16.01 1.73
CA SER A 185 5.89 -16.01 2.24
C SER A 185 5.01 -14.99 1.53
N ALA A 186 5.53 -13.78 1.29
CA ALA A 186 4.83 -12.74 0.55
C ALA A 186 4.60 -13.14 -0.92
N VAL A 187 5.64 -13.69 -1.59
CA VAL A 187 5.53 -14.23 -2.96
C VAL A 187 4.48 -15.34 -3.04
N LEU A 188 4.44 -16.25 -2.06
CA LEU A 188 3.42 -17.31 -2.05
C LEU A 188 2.00 -16.73 -1.93
N SER A 189 1.82 -15.71 -1.09
CA SER A 189 0.54 -15.03 -0.92
C SER A 189 0.09 -14.33 -2.21
N ALA A 190 0.98 -13.56 -2.83
CA ALA A 190 0.70 -12.87 -4.10
C ALA A 190 0.41 -13.86 -5.24
N ARG A 191 1.13 -14.99 -5.33
CA ARG A 191 0.83 -16.04 -6.33
C ARG A 191 -0.55 -16.65 -6.16
N LYS A 192 -0.99 -16.88 -4.92
CA LYS A 192 -2.34 -17.38 -4.62
C LYS A 192 -3.42 -16.36 -5.02
N ALA A 193 -3.21 -15.09 -4.68
CA ALA A 193 -4.14 -14.02 -5.03
C ALA A 193 -4.24 -13.82 -6.55
N ARG A 194 -3.10 -13.80 -7.25
CA ARG A 194 -3.03 -13.78 -8.72
C ARG A 194 -3.80 -14.94 -9.36
N ALA A 195 -3.63 -16.16 -8.83
CA ALA A 195 -4.31 -17.34 -9.36
C ALA A 195 -5.84 -17.24 -9.19
N ALA A 196 -6.31 -16.71 -8.06
CA ALA A 196 -7.72 -16.45 -7.82
C ALA A 196 -8.27 -15.37 -8.79
N ALA A 197 -7.49 -14.33 -9.07
CA ALA A 197 -7.87 -13.25 -9.97
C ALA A 197 -8.06 -13.68 -11.44
N VAL A 198 -7.34 -14.71 -11.90
CA VAL A 198 -7.50 -15.28 -13.26
C VAL A 198 -8.68 -16.25 -13.35
N GLY A 199 -9.08 -16.87 -12.24
CA GLY A 199 -10.18 -17.82 -12.17
C GLY A 199 -11.55 -17.22 -11.87
N SER A 200 -11.62 -15.89 -11.73
CA SER A 200 -12.83 -15.09 -11.47
C SER A 200 -13.40 -14.51 -12.76
#